data_AF-A0A6G3XEY7-F1
#
_entry.id   AF-A0A6G3XEY7-F1
#
_cell.length_a   1.000
_cell.length_b   1.000
_cell.length_c   1.000
_cell.angle_alpha   90.00
_cell.angle_beta   90.00
_cell.angle_gamma   90.00
#
_symmetry.space_group_name_H-M   'P 1'
#
loop_
_entity.id
_entity.type
_entity.pdbx_description
1 polymer ?
#
loop_
_entity_poly.entity_id
_entity_poly.type
_entity_poly.pdbx_seq_one_letter_code
_entity_poly.pdbx_strand_id
1 'polypeptide(L)'
;WKGLPRLDRKSDDELWHRFSHARSAFSKRRKAHFAALDAQREDARKAKEKLVTEAEALSGSTDWVTTAARYRDLMTAWKAAGRAQRESEDDLWNRFRGAQDVFFAARSEVFAERDAEQGENLKLKEELAAEAEKLVPVKDLKAARAAFR
;
A
#
# COMPACT_ATOMS: atom_id res chain seq x y z
N TRP A 1 30.80 50.29 13.93
CA TRP A 1 29.49 50.97 13.76
C TRP A 1 29.37 52.30 14.52
N LYS A 2 30.02 52.49 15.68
CA LYS A 2 29.90 53.74 16.49
C LYS A 2 30.57 55.00 15.91
N GLY A 3 31.33 54.90 14.80
CA GLY A 3 32.05 56.03 14.19
C GLY A 3 31.60 56.40 12.76
N LEU A 4 30.47 55.86 12.28
CA LEU A 4 29.91 56.26 10.99
C LEU A 4 29.16 57.60 11.15
N PRO A 5 29.23 58.53 10.17
CA PRO A 5 28.39 59.72 10.16
C PRO A 5 26.92 59.31 10.28
N ARG A 6 26.17 59.98 11.16
CA ARG A 6 24.71 59.78 11.24
C ARG A 6 24.10 60.24 9.93
N LEU A 7 23.38 59.35 9.26
CA LEU A 7 22.55 59.72 8.12
C LEU A 7 21.54 60.77 8.57
N ASP A 8 21.21 61.70 7.69
CA ASP A 8 20.14 62.63 7.95
C ASP A 8 18.81 61.87 8.04
N ARG A 9 17.84 62.44 8.76
CA ARG A 9 16.57 61.78 9.06
C ARG A 9 15.80 61.39 7.80
N LYS A 10 15.88 62.19 6.73
CA LYS A 10 15.15 61.91 5.47
C LYS A 10 15.72 60.67 4.80
N SER A 11 17.04 60.54 4.73
CA SER A 11 17.71 59.35 4.19
C SER A 11 17.43 58.10 5.01
N ASP A 12 17.42 58.21 6.35
CA ASP A 12 17.09 57.11 7.25
C ASP A 12 15.63 56.64 7.09
N ASP A 13 14.69 57.59 7.04
CA ASP A 13 13.26 57.31 6.82
C ASP A 13 13.04 56.63 5.46
N GLU A 14 13.69 57.09 4.38
CA GLU A 14 13.58 56.47 3.05
C GLU A 14 14.12 55.04 3.03
N LEU A 15 15.30 54.80 3.61
CA LEU A 15 15.90 53.47 3.71
C LEU A 15 15.03 52.54 4.55
N TRP A 16 14.49 53.04 5.67
CA TRP A 16 13.56 52.30 6.51
C TRP A 16 12.28 51.92 5.77
N HIS A 17 11.67 52.86 5.03
CA HIS A 17 10.48 52.58 4.22
C HIS A 17 10.75 51.50 3.16
N ARG A 18 11.87 51.59 2.43
CA ARG A 18 12.28 50.59 1.44
C ARG A 18 12.49 49.21 2.08
N PHE A 19 13.19 49.17 3.22
CA PHE A 19 13.41 47.93 3.96
C PHE A 19 12.10 47.33 4.47
N SER A 20 11.26 48.12 5.14
CA SER A 20 10.00 47.68 5.72
C SER A 20 9.04 47.15 4.65
N HIS A 21 8.98 47.81 3.49
CA HIS A 21 8.21 47.36 2.33
C HIS A 21 8.73 46.02 1.80
N ALA A 22 10.05 45.90 1.57
CA ALA A 22 10.66 44.65 1.11
C ALA A 22 10.43 43.48 2.10
N ARG A 23 10.60 43.74 3.41
CA ARG A 23 10.34 42.79 4.48
C ARG A 23 8.89 42.34 4.51
N SER A 24 7.95 43.27 4.39
CA SER A 24 6.51 42.97 4.39
C SER A 24 6.12 42.13 3.18
N ALA A 25 6.63 42.47 1.99
CA ALA A 25 6.41 41.69 0.77
C ALA A 25 7.00 40.27 0.87
N PHE A 26 8.19 40.11 1.45
CA PHE A 26 8.78 38.80 1.73
C PHE A 26 7.94 37.99 2.72
N SER A 27 7.57 38.58 3.86
CA SER A 27 6.77 37.92 4.89
C SER A 27 5.41 37.44 4.35
N LYS A 28 4.75 38.27 3.52
CA LYS A 28 3.50 37.91 2.84
C LYS A 28 3.67 36.71 1.93
N ARG A 29 4.70 36.71 1.07
CA ARG A 29 5.00 35.58 0.17
C ARG A 29 5.38 34.32 0.92
N ARG A 30 6.18 34.43 1.98
CA ARG A 30 6.56 33.31 2.85
C ARG A 30 5.33 32.67 3.49
N LYS A 31 4.43 33.48 4.06
CA LYS A 31 3.18 32.99 4.65
C LYS A 31 2.32 32.27 3.63
N ALA A 32 2.13 32.86 2.44
CA ALA A 32 1.35 32.25 1.37
C ALA A 32 1.95 30.92 0.88
N HIS A 33 3.28 30.85 0.75
CA HIS A 33 3.97 29.63 0.33
C HIS A 33 3.78 28.49 1.32
N PHE A 34 4.00 28.72 2.62
CA PHE A 34 3.80 27.67 3.63
C PHE A 34 2.33 27.29 3.78
N ALA A 35 1.40 28.25 3.71
CA ALA A 35 -0.03 27.94 3.70
C ALA A 35 -0.42 27.04 2.52
N ALA A 36 0.15 27.26 1.33
CA ALA A 36 -0.09 26.40 0.17
C ALA A 36 0.53 25.00 0.33
N LEU A 37 1.73 24.90 0.90
CA LEU A 37 2.35 23.61 1.20
C LEU A 37 1.56 22.82 2.24
N ASP A 38 1.06 23.48 3.28
CA ASP A 38 0.26 22.84 4.32
C ASP A 38 -1.10 22.36 3.77
N ALA A 39 -1.74 23.18 2.92
CA ALA A 39 -2.95 22.77 2.21
C ALA A 39 -2.70 21.53 1.31
N GLN A 40 -1.60 21.53 0.54
CA GLN A 40 -1.24 20.39 -0.31
C GLN A 40 -1.00 19.11 0.50
N ARG A 41 -0.35 19.21 1.66
CA ARG A 41 -0.11 18.08 2.57
C ARG A 41 -1.40 17.56 3.19
N GLU A 42 -2.32 18.46 3.57
CA GLU A 42 -3.64 18.05 4.09
C GLU A 42 -4.49 17.36 3.02
N ASP A 43 -4.45 17.84 1.77
CA ASP A 43 -5.16 17.19 0.67
C ASP A 43 -4.57 15.80 0.38
N ALA A 44 -3.24 15.66 0.40
CA ALA A 44 -2.56 14.36 0.31
C ALA A 44 -2.95 13.43 1.46
N ARG A 45 -3.00 13.95 2.70
CA ARG A 45 -3.41 13.19 3.90
C ARG A 45 -4.82 12.63 3.73
N LYS A 46 -5.79 13.48 3.36
CA LYS A 46 -7.20 13.09 3.15
C LYS A 46 -7.35 12.08 2.02
N ALA A 47 -6.59 12.24 0.92
CA ALA A 47 -6.61 11.29 -0.18
C ALA A 47 -6.12 9.91 0.29
N LYS A 48 -4.99 9.88 1.01
CA LYS A 48 -4.43 8.63 1.57
C LYS A 48 -5.31 7.99 2.62
N GLU A 49 -5.95 8.79 3.48
CA GLU A 49 -6.91 8.30 4.47
C GLU A 49 -8.06 7.53 3.83
N LYS A 50 -8.61 8.03 2.71
CA LYS A 50 -9.63 7.30 1.94
C LYS A 50 -9.11 5.97 1.38
N LEU A 51 -7.89 5.94 0.86
CA LEU A 51 -7.26 4.72 0.34
C LEU A 51 -7.05 3.68 1.45
N VAL A 52 -6.65 4.13 2.65
CA VAL A 52 -6.49 3.28 3.83
C VAL A 52 -7.81 2.69 4.27
N THR A 53 -8.86 3.52 4.41
CA THR A 53 -10.20 3.03 4.78
C THR A 53 -10.72 1.98 3.79
N GLU A 54 -10.47 2.18 2.50
CA GLU A 54 -10.85 1.20 1.49
C GLU A 54 -10.03 -0.10 1.60
N ALA A 55 -8.71 -0.01 1.80
CA ALA A 55 -7.87 -1.17 2.04
C ALA A 55 -8.32 -1.96 3.27
N GLU A 56 -8.59 -1.27 4.39
CA GLU A 56 -9.09 -1.88 5.63
C GLU A 56 -10.41 -2.63 5.39
N ALA A 57 -11.35 -2.07 4.62
CA ALA A 57 -12.60 -2.73 4.25
C ALA A 57 -12.41 -3.99 3.39
N LEU A 58 -11.35 -4.04 2.58
CA LEU A 58 -11.02 -5.18 1.71
C LEU A 58 -10.19 -6.27 2.40
N SER A 59 -9.62 -6.00 3.58
CA SER A 59 -8.71 -6.91 4.29
C SER A 59 -9.26 -8.31 4.52
N GLY A 60 -10.56 -8.44 4.81
CA GLY A 60 -11.23 -9.72 5.05
C GLY A 60 -11.92 -10.33 3.82
N SER A 61 -11.75 -9.75 2.64
CA SER A 61 -12.38 -10.27 1.41
C SER A 61 -11.79 -11.62 1.02
N THR A 62 -12.66 -12.55 0.63
CA THR A 62 -12.27 -13.86 0.06
C THR A 62 -12.34 -13.89 -1.46
N ASP A 63 -12.72 -12.78 -2.10
CA ASP A 63 -12.58 -12.62 -3.56
C ASP A 63 -11.13 -12.28 -3.91
N TRP A 64 -10.32 -13.33 -3.97
CA TRP A 64 -8.87 -13.22 -4.08
C TRP A 64 -8.39 -12.47 -5.32
N VAL A 65 -9.07 -12.62 -6.46
CA VAL A 65 -8.60 -12.08 -7.74
C VAL A 65 -8.94 -10.61 -7.87
N THR A 66 -10.22 -10.25 -7.64
CA THR A 66 -10.66 -8.86 -7.78
C THR A 66 -10.06 -7.99 -6.69
N THR A 67 -9.95 -8.51 -5.47
CA THR A 67 -9.42 -7.76 -4.33
C THR A 67 -7.91 -7.53 -4.47
N ALA A 68 -7.16 -8.53 -4.94
CA ALA A 68 -5.74 -8.35 -5.26
C ALA A 68 -5.52 -7.31 -6.38
N ALA A 69 -6.39 -7.29 -7.39
CA ALA A 69 -6.37 -6.24 -8.41
C ALA A 69 -6.64 -4.86 -7.80
N ARG A 70 -7.63 -4.77 -6.91
CA ARG A 70 -7.95 -3.51 -6.23
C ARG A 70 -6.82 -3.00 -5.36
N TYR A 71 -6.12 -3.87 -4.62
CA TYR A 71 -4.92 -3.48 -3.86
C TYR A 71 -3.80 -2.91 -4.75
N ARG A 72 -3.63 -3.42 -5.99
CA ARG A 72 -2.67 -2.83 -6.95
C ARG A 72 -3.08 -1.42 -7.37
N ASP A 73 -4.36 -1.19 -7.60
CA ASP A 73 -4.88 0.13 -7.96
C ASP A 73 -4.75 1.11 -6.79
N LEU A 74 -5.06 0.67 -5.56
CA LEU A 74 -4.88 1.46 -4.35
C LEU A 74 -3.43 1.86 -4.14
N MET A 75 -2.47 0.95 -4.36
CA MET A 75 -1.05 1.27 -4.28
C MET A 75 -0.60 2.26 -5.35
N THR A 76 -1.20 2.21 -6.53
CA THR A 76 -0.94 3.18 -7.62
C THR A 76 -1.47 4.55 -7.23
N ALA A 77 -2.71 4.62 -6.71
CA ALA A 77 -3.31 5.84 -6.20
C ALA A 77 -2.52 6.42 -5.01
N TRP A 78 -2.01 5.57 -4.12
CA TRP A 78 -1.18 5.96 -2.98
C TRP A 78 0.09 6.70 -3.43
N LYS A 79 0.79 6.16 -4.43
CA LYS A 79 1.98 6.79 -5.00
C LYS A 79 1.66 8.13 -5.68
N ALA A 80 0.46 8.27 -6.26
CA ALA A 80 0.00 9.48 -6.93
C ALA A 80 -0.52 10.57 -5.96
N ALA A 81 -0.97 10.21 -4.76
CA ALA A 81 -1.62 11.11 -3.80
C ALA A 81 -0.70 12.20 -3.20
N GLY A 82 0.60 12.20 -3.53
CA GLY A 82 1.57 13.15 -2.96
C GLY A 82 2.05 12.73 -1.57
N ARG A 83 2.54 13.70 -0.79
CA ARG A 83 3.07 13.47 0.56
C ARG A 83 2.32 14.31 1.57
N ALA A 84 1.80 13.66 2.61
CA ALA A 84 1.30 14.27 3.82
C ALA A 84 2.46 14.62 4.78
N GLN A 85 2.11 15.13 5.95
CA GLN A 85 3.06 15.32 7.03
C GLN A 85 3.62 13.96 7.50
N ARG A 86 4.91 13.93 7.86
CA ARG A 86 5.66 12.69 8.10
C ARG A 86 4.95 11.73 9.07
N GLU A 87 4.45 12.25 10.19
CA GLU A 87 3.75 11.43 11.19
C GLU A 87 2.48 10.79 10.63
N SER A 88 1.67 11.55 9.88
CA SER A 88 0.48 11.01 9.21
C SER A 88 0.82 10.04 8.09
N GLU A 89 1.92 10.26 7.34
CA GLU A 89 2.40 9.31 6.34
C GLU A 89 2.74 7.96 6.96
N ASP A 90 3.52 7.97 8.04
CA ASP A 90 3.98 6.74 8.69
C ASP A 90 2.78 5.96 9.26
N ASP A 91 1.83 6.63 9.93
CA ASP A 91 0.60 6.01 10.44
C ASP A 91 -0.26 5.41 9.31
N LEU A 92 -0.59 6.21 8.30
CA LEU A 92 -1.44 5.78 7.19
C LEU A 92 -0.78 4.63 6.41
N TRP A 93 0.54 4.66 6.25
CA TRP A 93 1.27 3.60 5.55
C TRP A 93 1.23 2.28 6.33
N ASN A 94 1.44 2.34 7.65
CA ASN A 94 1.38 1.16 8.50
C ASN A 94 -0.01 0.52 8.47
N ARG A 95 -1.08 1.33 8.52
CA ARG A 95 -2.46 0.85 8.39
C ARG A 95 -2.74 0.23 7.02
N PHE A 96 -2.33 0.89 5.95
CA PHE A 96 -2.46 0.36 4.58
C PHE A 96 -1.78 -1.01 4.43
N ARG A 97 -0.53 -1.12 4.90
CA ARG A 97 0.26 -2.35 4.82
C ARG A 97 -0.31 -3.44 5.73
N GLY A 98 -0.76 -3.10 6.94
CA GLY A 98 -1.43 -4.04 7.83
C GLY A 98 -2.67 -4.66 7.18
N ALA A 99 -3.54 -3.85 6.57
CA ALA A 99 -4.72 -4.34 5.86
C ALA A 99 -4.36 -5.26 4.69
N GLN A 100 -3.34 -4.88 3.91
CA GLN A 100 -2.82 -5.68 2.81
C GLN A 100 -2.27 -7.02 3.30
N ASP A 101 -1.47 -7.01 4.37
CA ASP A 101 -0.81 -8.21 4.90
C ASP A 101 -1.85 -9.21 5.45
N VAL A 102 -2.93 -8.74 6.09
CA VAL A 102 -4.06 -9.60 6.52
C VAL A 102 -4.67 -10.34 5.33
N PHE A 103 -5.02 -9.61 4.26
CA PHE A 103 -5.63 -10.21 3.06
C PHE A 103 -4.71 -11.23 2.39
N PHE A 104 -3.44 -10.89 2.18
CA PHE A 104 -2.51 -11.78 1.48
C PHE A 104 -2.06 -12.96 2.34
N ALA A 105 -2.03 -12.83 3.67
CA ALA A 105 -1.81 -13.96 4.56
C ALA A 105 -2.96 -14.96 4.48
N ALA A 106 -4.21 -14.51 4.62
CA ALA A 106 -5.40 -15.37 4.50
C ALA A 106 -5.47 -16.06 3.14
N ARG A 107 -5.18 -15.33 2.05
CA ARG A 107 -5.06 -15.91 0.71
C ARG A 107 -3.98 -17.00 0.70
N SER A 108 -2.78 -16.70 1.17
CA SER A 108 -1.67 -17.66 1.13
C SER A 108 -2.00 -18.96 1.89
N GLU A 109 -2.68 -18.86 3.04
CA GLU A 109 -3.08 -20.02 3.83
C GLU A 109 -4.06 -20.92 3.07
N VAL A 110 -5.13 -20.36 2.49
CA VAL A 110 -6.13 -21.12 1.73
C VAL A 110 -5.52 -21.83 0.51
N PHE A 111 -4.63 -21.14 -0.21
CA PHE A 111 -3.97 -21.75 -1.36
C PHE A 111 -2.96 -22.83 -0.93
N ALA A 112 -2.23 -22.64 0.18
CA ALA A 112 -1.32 -23.65 0.70
C ALA A 112 -2.05 -24.93 1.17
N GLU A 113 -3.19 -24.79 1.84
CA GLU A 113 -4.03 -25.92 2.24
C GLU A 113 -4.52 -26.71 1.03
N ARG A 114 -5.03 -26.00 0.01
CA ARG A 114 -5.48 -26.61 -1.25
C ARG A 114 -4.35 -27.36 -1.96
N ASP A 115 -3.17 -26.74 -2.05
CA ASP A 115 -2.02 -27.35 -2.73
C ASP A 115 -1.55 -28.61 -1.99
N ALA A 116 -1.57 -28.60 -0.65
CA ALA A 116 -1.26 -29.76 0.18
C ALA A 116 -2.28 -30.90 -0.04
N GLU A 117 -3.57 -30.60 -0.03
CA GLU A 117 -4.64 -31.57 -0.31
C GLU A 117 -4.49 -32.19 -1.71
N GLN A 118 -4.18 -31.35 -2.71
CA GLN A 118 -3.96 -31.81 -4.08
C GLN A 118 -2.72 -32.70 -4.20
N GLY A 119 -1.66 -32.40 -3.46
CA GLY A 119 -0.44 -33.22 -3.39
C GLY A 119 -0.70 -34.61 -2.83
N GLU A 120 -1.45 -34.72 -1.73
CA GLU A 120 -1.81 -36.02 -1.15
C GLU A 120 -2.77 -36.81 -2.06
N ASN A 121 -3.75 -36.14 -2.66
CA ASN A 121 -4.65 -36.75 -3.64
C ASN A 121 -3.91 -37.28 -4.88
N LEU A 122 -2.85 -36.60 -5.32
CA LEU A 122 -2.02 -37.05 -6.43
C LEU A 122 -1.31 -38.36 -6.08
N LYS A 123 -0.65 -38.44 -4.92
CA LYS A 123 0.05 -39.66 -4.46
C LYS A 123 -0.89 -40.87 -4.43
N LEU A 124 -2.06 -40.72 -3.80
CA LEU A 124 -3.05 -41.81 -3.72
C LEU A 124 -3.53 -42.26 -5.11
N LYS A 125 -3.71 -41.32 -6.04
CA LYS A 125 -4.09 -41.66 -7.42
C LYS A 125 -2.97 -42.39 -8.16
N GLU A 126 -1.72 -42.00 -7.96
CA GLU A 126 -0.55 -42.67 -8.54
C GLU A 126 -0.40 -44.09 -7.99
N GLU A 127 -0.59 -44.29 -6.68
CA GLU A 127 -0.59 -45.62 -6.05
C GLU A 127 -1.68 -46.53 -6.62
N LEU A 128 -2.93 -46.03 -6.70
CA LEU A 128 -4.05 -46.77 -7.30
C LEU A 128 -3.81 -47.09 -8.77
N ALA A 129 -3.21 -46.17 -9.53
CA ALA A 129 -2.86 -46.42 -10.92
C ALA A 129 -1.80 -47.52 -11.05
N ALA A 130 -0.75 -47.50 -10.21
CA ALA A 130 0.28 -48.53 -10.19
C ALA A 130 -0.28 -49.91 -9.77
N GLU A 131 -1.24 -49.96 -8.85
CA GLU A 131 -1.95 -51.20 -8.51
C GLU A 131 -2.79 -51.71 -9.68
N ALA A 132 -3.47 -50.81 -10.40
CA ALA A 132 -4.26 -51.18 -11.58
C ALA A 132 -3.39 -51.70 -12.73
N GLU A 133 -2.21 -51.11 -12.96
CA GLU A 133 -1.26 -51.54 -13.98
C GLU A 133 -0.79 -52.98 -13.77
N LYS A 134 -0.59 -53.41 -12.52
CA LYS A 134 -0.20 -54.80 -12.19
C LYS A 134 -1.24 -55.83 -12.62
N LEU A 135 -2.49 -55.42 -12.82
CA LEU A 135 -3.57 -56.30 -13.27
C LEU A 135 -3.60 -56.49 -14.79
N VAL A 136 -2.79 -55.75 -15.54
CA VAL A 136 -2.76 -55.79 -17.01
C VAL A 136 -1.65 -56.73 -17.51
N PRO A 137 -1.92 -57.62 -18.50
CA PRO A 137 -3.23 -57.86 -19.13
C PRO A 137 -4.14 -58.68 -18.21
N VAL A 138 -5.41 -58.28 -18.12
CA VAL A 138 -6.41 -58.95 -17.28
C VAL A 138 -6.76 -60.31 -17.90
N LYS A 139 -6.22 -61.39 -17.33
CA LYS A 139 -6.48 -62.77 -17.78
C LYS A 139 -7.60 -63.47 -17.00
N ASP A 140 -7.85 -63.07 -15.76
CA ASP A 140 -8.95 -63.57 -14.91
C ASP A 140 -9.68 -62.38 -14.26
N LEU A 141 -10.90 -62.13 -14.74
CA LEU A 141 -11.77 -61.05 -14.28
C LEU A 141 -12.22 -61.21 -12.82
N LYS A 142 -12.38 -62.45 -12.33
CA LYS A 142 -12.83 -62.71 -10.95
C LYS A 142 -11.68 -62.47 -9.96
N ALA A 143 -10.47 -62.89 -10.33
CA ALA A 143 -9.26 -62.62 -9.56
C ALA A 143 -8.90 -61.13 -9.54
N ALA A 144 -8.96 -60.45 -10.70
CA ALA A 144 -8.71 -59.01 -10.78
C ALA A 144 -9.71 -58.18 -9.95
N ARG A 145 -11.00 -58.56 -9.95
CA ARG A 145 -12.02 -57.92 -9.10
C ARG A 145 -11.81 -58.15 -7.61
N ALA A 146 -11.24 -59.27 -7.21
CA ALA A 146 -10.94 -59.57 -5.81
C ALA A 146 -9.70 -58.80 -5.31
N ALA A 147 -8.74 -58.51 -6.20
CA ALA A 147 -7.52 -57.77 -5.88
C ALA A 147 -7.72 -56.25 -5.74
N PHE A 148 -8.84 -55.71 -6.23
CA PHE A 148 -9.11 -54.26 -6.29
C PHE A 148 -10.26 -53.81 -5.36
N ARG A 149 -10.67 -54.66 -4.41
CA ARG A 149 -11.82 -54.46 -3.53
C ARG A 149 -11.37 -54.37 -2.08
#